data_AF-A0A964EWP8-F1
#
_entry.id   AF-A0A964EWP8-F1
#
_cell.length_a   1.000
_cell.length_b   1.000
_cell.length_c   1.000
_cell.angle_alpha   90.00
_cell.angle_beta   90.00
_cell.angle_gamma   90.00
#
_symmetry.space_group_name_H-M   'P 1'
#
loop_
_entity.id
_entity.type
_entity.pdbx_description
1 polymer ?
#
loop_
_entity_poly.entity_id
_entity_poly.type
_entity_poly.pdbx_seq_one_letter_code
_entity_poly.pdbx_strand_id
1 'polypeptide(L)'
;MDNYLTPEIFREVVESFDWPAEYLIEDDLPDGMTLKFPHCSLYFPEGYEGEMSLEFLPEDTGFPYNLGLFEAMMVFAPFSERDGRPLVEGLRNDDAPYGSETKVRNGVHDLCMWAQKYLHPVILGDFSWVQRYREMTGR
;
A
#
# COMPACT_ATOMS: atom_id res chain seq x y z
N MET A 1 14.79 6.86 16.67
CA MET A 1 14.56 6.00 15.50
C MET A 1 14.44 6.97 14.36
N ASP A 2 15.29 6.83 13.35
CA ASP A 2 15.34 7.76 12.24
C ASP A 2 14.27 7.33 11.24
N ASN A 3 13.38 8.26 10.89
CA ASN A 3 12.38 8.08 9.83
C ASN A 3 13.02 8.56 8.52
N TYR A 4 13.06 7.71 7.51
CA TYR A 4 13.63 8.04 6.21
C TYR A 4 12.58 8.49 5.20
N LEU A 5 11.30 8.23 5.47
CA LEU A 5 10.16 8.71 4.71
C LEU A 5 9.95 10.20 4.98
N THR A 6 10.14 11.00 3.95
CA THR A 6 9.79 12.41 3.95
C THR A 6 8.68 12.69 2.93
N PRO A 7 7.92 13.78 3.07
CA PRO A 7 6.93 14.20 2.08
C PRO A 7 7.51 14.34 0.67
N GLU A 8 8.77 14.77 0.54
CA GLU A 8 9.45 14.90 -0.75
C GLU A 8 9.72 13.55 -1.41
N ILE A 9 10.25 12.56 -0.66
CA ILE A 9 10.49 11.21 -1.18
C ILE A 9 9.17 10.57 -1.60
N PHE A 10 8.16 10.67 -0.75
CA PHE A 10 6.85 10.09 -1.04
C PHE A 10 6.23 10.70 -2.28
N ARG A 11 6.22 12.04 -2.37
CA ARG A 11 5.70 12.78 -3.53
C ARG A 11 6.43 12.41 -4.81
N GLU A 12 7.76 12.43 -4.81
CA GLU A 12 8.57 12.12 -5.99
C GLU A 12 8.23 10.73 -6.56
N VAL A 13 8.03 9.75 -5.68
CA VAL A 13 7.66 8.39 -6.11
C VAL A 13 6.21 8.35 -6.58
N VAL A 14 5.24 8.84 -5.78
CA VAL A 14 3.81 8.75 -6.11
C VAL A 14 3.45 9.50 -7.39
N GLU A 15 4.02 10.68 -7.62
CA GLU A 15 3.77 11.48 -8.83
C GLU A 15 4.36 10.86 -10.11
N SER A 16 5.21 9.82 -9.99
CA SER A 16 5.72 9.06 -11.14
C SER A 16 4.74 8.01 -11.68
N PHE A 17 3.62 7.77 -10.99
CA PHE A 17 2.60 6.79 -11.35
C PHE A 17 1.35 7.46 -11.95
N ASP A 18 0.80 6.85 -13.00
CA ASP A 18 -0.49 7.23 -13.56
C ASP A 18 -1.65 6.66 -12.71
N TRP A 19 -2.21 7.49 -11.83
CA TRP A 19 -3.33 7.07 -10.98
C TRP A 19 -4.68 7.17 -11.71
N PRO A 20 -5.65 6.27 -11.41
CA PRO A 20 -6.93 6.21 -12.13
C PRO A 20 -7.95 7.27 -11.66
N ALA A 21 -7.63 8.05 -10.62
CA ALA A 21 -8.47 9.10 -10.06
C ALA A 21 -7.60 10.24 -9.53
N GLU A 22 -8.20 11.43 -9.37
CA GLU A 22 -7.55 12.55 -8.68
C GLU A 22 -7.20 12.15 -7.24
N TYR A 23 -6.08 12.67 -6.73
CA TYR A 23 -5.60 12.34 -5.40
C TYR A 23 -4.98 13.53 -4.69
N LEU A 24 -4.91 13.41 -3.37
CA LEU A 24 -4.15 14.30 -2.49
C LEU A 24 -3.10 13.48 -1.72
N ILE A 25 -1.96 14.11 -1.43
CA ILE A 25 -0.95 13.58 -0.52
C ILE A 25 -1.13 14.31 0.82
N GLU A 26 -1.36 13.55 1.88
CA GLU A 26 -1.49 14.05 3.27
C GLU A 26 -0.33 13.46 4.12
N ASP A 27 0.24 14.29 5.00
CA ASP A 27 1.31 13.96 5.96
C ASP A 27 0.81 14.05 7.41
N ASP A 28 -0.46 13.70 7.61
CA ASP A 28 -1.20 13.92 8.84
C ASP A 28 -0.96 12.87 9.93
N LEU A 29 -0.22 11.80 9.61
CA LEU A 29 0.10 10.70 10.50
C LEU A 29 1.61 10.67 10.84
N PRO A 30 1.97 10.37 12.10
CA PRO A 30 3.35 10.55 12.59
C PRO A 30 4.36 9.56 12.01
N ASP A 31 3.89 8.44 11.48
CA ASP A 31 4.67 7.29 11.03
C ASP A 31 4.48 6.99 9.55
N GLY A 32 3.77 7.82 8.79
CA GLY A 32 3.47 7.50 7.39
C GLY A 32 2.90 8.65 6.58
N MET A 33 2.61 8.33 5.33
CA MET A 33 2.00 9.25 4.37
C MET A 33 0.72 8.65 3.82
N THR A 34 -0.28 9.48 3.58
CA THR A 34 -1.57 9.05 3.06
C THR A 34 -1.75 9.52 1.62
N LEU A 35 -2.11 8.60 0.73
CA LEU A 35 -2.58 8.89 -0.61
C LEU A 35 -4.10 8.79 -0.65
N LYS A 36 -4.77 9.93 -0.77
CA LYS A 36 -6.22 10.05 -0.61
C LYS A 36 -6.91 10.25 -1.94
N PHE A 37 -7.76 9.29 -2.28
CA PHE A 37 -8.66 9.32 -3.44
C PHE A 37 -10.08 9.71 -2.99
N PRO A 38 -11.01 10.01 -3.92
CA PRO A 38 -12.38 10.37 -3.57
C PRO A 38 -13.14 9.29 -2.78
N HIS A 39 -12.72 8.02 -2.89
CA HIS A 39 -13.43 6.88 -2.33
C HIS A 39 -12.57 5.98 -1.43
N CYS A 40 -11.27 6.23 -1.30
CA CYS A 40 -10.39 5.45 -0.42
C CYS A 40 -9.16 6.24 0.00
N SER A 41 -8.53 5.81 1.08
CA SER A 41 -7.19 6.23 1.48
C SER A 41 -6.25 5.04 1.45
N LEU A 42 -5.08 5.21 0.83
CA LEU A 42 -3.97 4.27 0.91
C LEU A 42 -2.95 4.85 1.87
N TYR A 43 -2.73 4.19 3.01
CA TYR A 43 -1.80 4.61 4.03
C TYR A 43 -0.47 3.88 3.86
N PHE A 44 0.65 4.62 3.89
CA PHE A 44 2.00 4.10 3.70
C PHE A 44 2.85 4.40 4.94
N PRO A 45 2.76 3.57 6.01
CA PRO A 45 3.62 3.73 7.16
C PRO A 45 5.04 3.21 6.90
N GLU A 46 6.00 3.90 7.50
CA GLU A 46 7.38 3.44 7.66
C GLU A 46 7.53 2.69 8.98
N GLY A 47 7.88 1.42 8.88
CA GLY A 47 8.15 0.53 10.00
C GLY A 47 9.63 0.50 10.40
N TYR A 48 9.99 -0.58 11.08
CA TYR A 48 11.36 -0.80 11.53
C TYR A 48 12.34 -0.89 10.35
N GLU A 49 13.51 -0.24 10.46
CA GLU A 49 14.57 -0.26 9.44
C GLU A 49 14.09 0.14 8.03
N GLY A 50 13.16 1.10 7.94
CA GLY A 50 12.67 1.64 6.66
C GLY A 50 11.79 0.68 5.88
N GLU A 51 11.24 -0.34 6.54
CA GLU A 51 10.26 -1.26 5.95
C GLU A 51 8.96 -0.52 5.67
N MET A 52 8.55 -0.46 4.41
CA MET A 52 7.31 0.18 4.00
C MET A 52 6.17 -0.85 3.92
N SER A 53 4.99 -0.50 4.42
CA SER A 53 3.76 -1.25 4.15
C SER A 53 2.73 -0.37 3.45
N LEU A 54 1.69 -1.00 2.91
CA LEU A 54 0.49 -0.33 2.42
C LEU A 54 -0.70 -0.87 3.20
N GLU A 55 -1.51 0.03 3.72
CA GLU A 55 -2.61 -0.26 4.62
C GLU A 55 -3.87 0.52 4.26
N PHE A 56 -5.02 -0.05 4.62
CA PHE A 56 -6.34 0.57 4.56
C PHE A 56 -6.79 0.89 5.96
N LEU A 57 -7.23 2.13 6.18
CA LEU A 57 -7.66 2.58 7.49
C LEU A 57 -9.02 1.98 7.91
N PRO A 58 -9.29 1.88 9.23
CA PRO A 58 -10.58 1.42 9.77
C PRO A 58 -11.80 2.13 9.20
N GLU A 59 -11.66 3.43 8.91
CA GLU A 59 -12.73 4.27 8.38
C GLU A 59 -13.17 3.80 6.97
N ASP A 60 -12.24 3.27 6.19
CA ASP A 60 -12.51 2.78 4.83
C ASP A 60 -13.00 1.32 4.83
N THR A 61 -12.54 0.50 5.77
CA THR A 61 -12.78 -0.96 5.79
C THR A 61 -13.83 -1.43 6.80
N GLY A 62 -14.16 -0.60 7.79
CA GLY A 62 -15.02 -0.97 8.92
C GLY A 62 -14.43 -2.08 9.81
N PHE A 63 -13.13 -2.38 9.71
CA PHE A 63 -12.42 -3.25 10.65
C PHE A 63 -11.94 -2.43 11.85
N PRO A 64 -11.77 -3.03 13.04
CA PRO A 64 -11.27 -2.32 14.23
C PRO A 64 -9.75 -2.06 14.19
N TYR A 65 -9.08 -2.40 13.09
CA TYR A 65 -7.64 -2.25 12.86
C TYR A 65 -7.38 -2.08 11.36
N ASN A 66 -6.21 -1.57 11.02
CA ASN A 66 -5.75 -1.41 9.64
C ASN A 66 -5.67 -2.78 8.94
N LEU A 67 -6.18 -2.87 7.71
CA LEU A 67 -5.94 -4.02 6.86
C LEU A 67 -4.77 -3.74 5.93
N GLY A 68 -3.83 -4.67 5.81
CA GLY A 68 -2.69 -4.51 4.92
C GLY A 68 -3.00 -4.89 3.47
N LEU A 69 -2.05 -4.58 2.60
CA LEU A 69 -2.03 -5.05 1.22
C LEU A 69 -2.15 -6.57 1.15
N PHE A 70 -1.53 -7.30 2.08
CA PHE A 70 -1.60 -8.76 2.12
C PHE A 70 -3.05 -9.28 2.21
N GLU A 71 -3.87 -8.70 3.10
CA GLU A 71 -5.28 -9.05 3.25
C GLU A 71 -6.09 -8.79 1.98
N ALA A 72 -5.85 -7.66 1.31
CA ALA A 72 -6.47 -7.37 0.02
C ALA A 72 -6.04 -8.39 -1.05
N MET A 73 -4.75 -8.72 -1.09
CA MET A 73 -4.20 -9.71 -2.02
C MET A 73 -4.74 -11.13 -1.78
N MET A 74 -5.12 -11.49 -0.55
CA MET A 74 -5.82 -12.75 -0.28
C MET A 74 -7.17 -12.85 -0.99
N VAL A 75 -7.76 -11.74 -1.43
CA VAL A 75 -9.01 -11.72 -2.19
C VAL A 75 -8.76 -11.48 -3.68
N PHE A 76 -7.86 -10.57 -4.02
CA PHE A 76 -7.61 -10.18 -5.41
C PHE A 76 -6.68 -11.13 -6.18
N ALA A 77 -5.69 -11.76 -5.54
CA ALA A 77 -4.81 -12.70 -6.24
C ALA A 77 -5.47 -14.07 -6.44
N PRO A 78 -5.52 -14.59 -7.68
CA PRO A 78 -5.85 -15.99 -7.96
C PRO A 78 -5.00 -16.94 -7.11
N PHE A 79 -5.55 -18.09 -6.71
CA PHE A 79 -4.83 -19.05 -5.86
C PHE A 79 -3.51 -19.52 -6.49
N SER A 80 -3.47 -19.67 -7.82
CA SER A 80 -2.29 -20.02 -8.62
C SER A 80 -1.20 -18.95 -8.64
N GLU A 81 -1.53 -17.73 -8.22
CA GLU A 81 -0.64 -16.58 -8.15
C GLU A 81 -0.01 -16.42 -6.76
N ARG A 82 -0.43 -17.21 -5.76
CA ARG A 82 0.11 -17.19 -4.39
C ARG A 82 1.39 -18.03 -4.21
N ASP A 83 1.81 -18.74 -5.27
CA ASP A 83 2.87 -19.76 -5.27
C ASP A 83 4.27 -19.28 -5.75
N GLY A 84 4.60 -18.00 -5.55
CA GLY A 84 6.01 -17.56 -5.49
C GLY A 84 6.69 -17.12 -6.79
N ARG A 85 5.96 -16.58 -7.78
CA ARG A 85 6.57 -15.72 -8.82
C ARG A 85 6.31 -14.25 -8.47
N PRO A 86 7.23 -13.32 -8.77
CA PRO A 86 6.95 -11.90 -8.55
C PRO A 86 5.73 -11.52 -9.39
N LEU A 87 4.65 -11.22 -8.70
CA LEU A 87 3.34 -10.94 -9.28
C LEU A 87 3.31 -9.61 -10.03
N VAL A 88 4.35 -8.80 -9.90
CA VAL A 88 4.48 -7.51 -10.54
C VAL A 88 5.88 -7.44 -11.16
N GLU A 89 5.97 -7.22 -12.47
CA GLU A 89 7.26 -7.01 -13.14
C GLU A 89 7.79 -5.62 -12.78
N GLY A 90 9.06 -5.50 -12.37
CA GLY A 90 9.69 -4.20 -12.06
C GLY A 90 9.79 -3.86 -10.57
N LEU A 91 9.40 -4.77 -9.68
CA LEU A 91 9.67 -4.64 -8.24
C LEU A 91 11.17 -4.55 -7.96
N ARG A 92 11.55 -3.62 -7.09
CA ARG A 92 12.94 -3.37 -6.72
C ARG A 92 13.42 -4.31 -5.62
N ASN A 93 12.52 -4.72 -4.70
CA ASN A 93 12.78 -5.66 -3.59
C ASN A 93 14.10 -5.36 -2.87
N ASP A 94 14.14 -4.22 -2.16
CA ASP A 94 15.35 -3.79 -1.46
C ASP A 94 15.51 -4.51 -0.11
N ASP A 95 16.22 -5.64 -0.14
CA ASP A 95 16.50 -6.48 1.03
C ASP A 95 17.63 -5.92 1.93
N ALA A 96 17.96 -4.63 1.83
CA ALA A 96 19.01 -4.03 2.64
C ALA A 96 18.70 -4.19 4.15
N PRO A 97 19.68 -4.60 4.97
CA PRO A 97 19.47 -4.89 6.40
C PRO A 97 19.31 -3.64 7.27
N TYR A 98 19.44 -2.44 6.70
CA TYR A 98 19.33 -1.18 7.43
C TYR A 98 18.45 -0.20 6.67
N GLY A 99 17.74 0.64 7.41
CA GLY A 99 16.93 1.72 6.84
C GLY A 99 17.79 2.73 6.08
N SER A 100 17.25 3.22 4.98
CA SER A 100 17.84 4.30 4.18
C SER A 100 16.76 4.97 3.34
N GLU A 101 17.02 6.19 2.88
CA GLU A 101 16.14 6.88 1.92
C GLU A 101 15.92 6.05 0.65
N THR A 102 16.97 5.36 0.17
CA THR A 102 16.87 4.46 -0.99
C THR A 102 15.91 3.31 -0.74
N LYS A 103 16.00 2.68 0.44
CA LYS A 103 15.13 1.57 0.82
C LYS A 103 13.67 2.01 0.90
N VAL A 104 13.40 3.13 1.56
CA VAL A 104 12.05 3.70 1.63
C VAL A 104 11.51 4.06 0.25
N ARG A 105 12.31 4.72 -0.58
CA ARG A 105 11.94 5.06 -1.97
C ARG A 105 11.59 3.82 -2.79
N ASN A 106 12.34 2.73 -2.61
CA ASN A 106 12.07 1.46 -3.27
C ASN A 106 10.80 0.79 -2.72
N GLY A 107 10.58 0.82 -1.41
CA GLY A 107 9.37 0.32 -0.76
C GLY A 107 8.11 1.04 -1.23
N VAL A 108 8.10 2.39 -1.21
CA VAL A 108 6.97 3.18 -1.73
C VAL A 108 6.70 2.86 -3.19
N HIS A 109 7.75 2.76 -4.01
CA HIS A 109 7.61 2.45 -5.44
C HIS A 109 6.96 1.07 -5.65
N ASP A 110 7.46 0.06 -4.96
CA ASP A 110 6.97 -1.31 -5.09
C ASP A 110 5.51 -1.40 -4.65
N LEU A 111 5.13 -0.75 -3.55
CA LEU A 111 3.75 -0.67 -3.08
C LEU A 111 2.83 0.07 -4.06
N CYS A 112 3.29 1.14 -4.71
CA CYS A 112 2.53 1.83 -5.76
C CYS A 112 2.29 0.92 -6.97
N MET A 113 3.27 0.10 -7.35
CA MET A 113 3.09 -0.87 -8.44
C MET A 113 2.06 -1.95 -8.08
N TRP A 114 2.08 -2.45 -6.84
CA TRP A 114 1.06 -3.36 -6.35
C TRP A 114 -0.33 -2.72 -6.37
N ALA A 115 -0.44 -1.47 -5.91
CA ALA A 115 -1.67 -0.72 -5.91
C ALA A 115 -2.23 -0.53 -7.32
N GLN A 116 -1.40 -0.12 -8.29
CA GLN A 116 -1.84 0.01 -9.68
C GLN A 116 -2.33 -1.31 -10.27
N LYS A 117 -1.65 -2.42 -9.98
CA LYS A 117 -1.99 -3.72 -10.57
C LYS A 117 -3.27 -4.31 -9.99
N TYR A 118 -3.47 -4.20 -8.68
CA TYR A 118 -4.52 -4.98 -7.97
C TYR A 118 -5.57 -4.14 -7.27
N LEU A 119 -5.27 -2.89 -6.92
CA LEU A 119 -6.16 -2.04 -6.14
C LEU A 119 -6.96 -1.05 -6.98
N HIS A 120 -6.91 -1.14 -8.32
CA HIS A 120 -7.71 -0.29 -9.20
C HIS A 120 -9.20 -0.27 -8.81
N PRO A 121 -9.89 -1.40 -8.55
CA PRO A 121 -11.28 -1.37 -8.11
C PRO A 121 -11.46 -0.60 -6.80
N VAL A 122 -10.53 -0.76 -5.85
CA VAL A 122 -10.58 -0.10 -4.54
C VAL A 122 -10.41 1.41 -4.68
N ILE A 123 -9.48 1.85 -5.54
CA ILE A 123 -9.25 3.27 -5.83
C ILE A 123 -10.51 3.92 -6.45
N LEU A 124 -11.28 3.15 -7.22
CA LEU A 124 -12.57 3.57 -7.77
C LEU A 124 -13.75 3.36 -6.81
N GLY A 125 -13.51 2.92 -5.57
CA GLY A 125 -14.51 2.80 -4.51
C GLY A 125 -15.15 1.41 -4.34
N ASP A 126 -14.68 0.38 -5.04
CA ASP A 126 -15.13 -1.00 -4.82
C ASP A 126 -14.37 -1.67 -3.67
N PHE A 127 -14.99 -1.66 -2.50
CA PHE A 127 -14.52 -2.35 -1.29
C PHE A 127 -15.16 -3.73 -1.08
N SER A 128 -15.76 -4.34 -2.11
CA SER A 128 -16.35 -5.68 -1.99
C SER A 128 -15.35 -6.75 -1.53
N TRP A 129 -14.05 -6.50 -1.70
CA TRP A 129 -12.99 -7.37 -1.20
C TRP A 129 -13.01 -7.51 0.34
N VAL A 130 -13.39 -6.46 1.06
CA VAL A 130 -13.43 -6.47 2.53
C VAL A 130 -14.46 -7.48 3.03
N GLN A 131 -15.65 -7.51 2.42
CA GLN A 131 -16.69 -8.47 2.77
C GLN A 131 -16.25 -9.90 2.44
N ARG A 132 -15.61 -10.12 1.29
CA ARG A 132 -15.05 -11.44 0.94
C ARG A 132 -13.97 -11.88 1.93
N TYR A 133 -13.12 -10.96 2.37
CA TYR A 133 -12.08 -11.24 3.37
C TYR A 133 -12.69 -11.65 4.72
N ARG A 134 -13.76 -10.99 5.17
CA ARG A 134 -14.53 -11.38 6.38
C ARG A 134 -15.06 -12.81 6.26
N GLU A 135 -15.70 -13.13 5.13
CA GLU A 135 -16.25 -14.46 4.86
C GLU A 135 -15.17 -15.55 4.82
N MET A 136 -14.00 -15.24 4.26
CA MET A 136 -12.86 -16.18 4.19
C MET A 136 -12.22 -16.45 5.56
N THR A 137 -12.20 -15.46 6.46
CA THR A 137 -11.45 -15.53 7.72
C THR A 137 -12.33 -15.71 8.97
N GLY A 138 -13.64 -15.57 8.83
CA GLY A 138 -14.59 -15.63 9.95
C GLY A 138 -14.49 -14.44 10.90
N ARG A 139 -13.99 -13.29 10.41
CA ARG A 139 -13.79 -12.05 11.16
C ARG A 139 -14.90 -11.03 10.92
#